data_AF-A0A6C2TX80-F1
#
_entry.id   AF-A0A6C2TX80-F1
#
_cell.length_a   1.000
_cell.length_b   1.000
_cell.length_c   1.000
_cell.angle_alpha   90.00
_cell.angle_beta   90.00
_cell.angle_gamma   90.00
#
_symmetry.space_group_name_H-M   'P 1'
#
loop_
_entity.id
_entity.type
_entity.pdbx_description
1 polymer ?
#
loop_
_entity_poly.entity_id
_entity_poly.type
_entity_poly.pdbx_seq_one_letter_code
_entity_poly.pdbx_strand_id
1 'polypeptide(L)'
;MNDSIPPTELTILKADTAGRVRTPIEQRNALLDAFEQSGMSGAAFAKLHGIKYPTFAYWRKRREEARNEDDARSGPFFEEIEIQRAAAGPGGLGIELPGGARLVIDRADQFPMVAALLKYLEHSC
;
A
#
# COMPACT_ATOMS: atom_id res chain seq x y z
N MET A 1 4.85 17.01 46.35
CA MET A 1 6.29 16.96 46.00
C MET A 1 6.70 15.52 45.81
N ASN A 2 6.86 15.06 44.56
CA ASN A 2 7.76 13.96 44.25
C ASN A 2 8.17 14.09 42.78
N ASP A 3 9.23 14.85 42.53
CA ASP A 3 9.85 15.01 41.22
C ASP A 3 10.60 13.73 40.84
N SER A 4 9.93 12.82 40.11
CA SER A 4 10.62 11.77 39.37
C SER A 4 11.17 12.35 38.07
N ILE A 5 12.39 12.88 38.11
CA ILE A 5 13.19 13.17 36.91
C ILE A 5 13.78 11.82 36.45
N PRO A 6 13.39 11.28 35.28
CA PRO A 6 14.01 10.06 34.78
C PRO A 6 15.49 10.35 34.44
N PRO A 7 16.41 9.40 34.67
CA PRO A 7 17.82 9.60 34.39
C PRO A 7 18.02 9.76 32.88
N THR A 8 18.33 10.98 32.45
CA THR A 8 18.79 11.27 31.11
C THR A 8 20.14 10.56 30.92
N GLU A 9 20.14 9.37 30.32
CA GLU A 9 21.36 8.67 29.95
C GLU A 9 22.21 9.59 29.06
N LEU A 10 23.35 10.05 29.60
CA LEU A 10 24.30 10.89 28.90
C LEU A 10 25.23 10.02 28.05
N THR A 11 24.71 9.56 26.91
CA THR A 11 25.49 8.82 25.93
C THR A 11 26.49 9.76 25.24
N ILE A 12 27.79 9.50 25.40
CA ILE A 12 28.85 10.28 24.74
C ILE A 12 28.83 9.94 23.24
N LEU A 13 28.31 10.86 22.44
CA LEU A 13 28.21 10.67 20.99
C LEU A 13 29.44 11.29 20.29
N LYS A 14 30.08 10.50 19.41
CA LYS A 14 31.29 10.89 18.67
C LYS A 14 31.02 12.10 17.77
N ALA A 15 31.79 13.18 17.90
CA ALA A 15 31.74 14.35 17.03
C ALA A 15 32.75 14.24 15.86
N ASP A 16 32.34 14.62 14.66
CA ASP A 16 33.17 14.89 13.47
C ASP A 16 34.05 16.13 13.72
N THR A 17 35.16 16.27 12.98
CA THR A 17 36.04 17.43 12.87
C THR A 17 35.29 18.77 12.74
N ALA A 18 34.08 18.78 12.15
CA ALA A 18 33.19 19.96 12.11
C ALA A 18 32.33 20.18 13.37
N GLY A 19 32.59 19.45 14.46
CA GLY A 19 31.83 19.47 15.72
C GLY A 19 30.44 18.84 15.60
N ARG A 20 30.18 18.03 14.56
CA ARG A 20 28.88 17.39 14.33
C ARG A 20 28.84 16.03 15.00
N VAL A 21 27.94 15.85 15.94
CA VAL A 21 27.70 14.54 16.55
C VAL A 21 27.21 13.56 15.48
N ARG A 22 27.88 12.42 15.34
CA ARG A 22 27.47 11.33 14.45
C ARG A 22 26.28 10.62 15.08
N THR A 23 25.09 11.15 14.85
CA THR A 23 23.84 10.51 15.28
C THR A 23 23.66 9.19 14.53
N PRO A 24 23.56 8.04 15.24
CA PRO A 24 23.22 6.77 14.63
C PRO A 24 21.90 6.86 13.84
N ILE A 25 21.75 6.01 12.81
CA ILE A 25 20.56 6.02 11.95
C ILE A 25 19.27 5.80 12.75
N GLU A 26 19.29 4.91 13.74
CA GLU A 26 18.15 4.65 14.62
C GLU A 26 17.76 5.87 15.44
N GLN A 27 18.74 6.53 16.08
CA GLN A 27 18.51 7.74 16.87
C GLN A 27 18.00 8.89 15.99
N ARG A 28 18.52 9.02 14.76
CA ARG A 28 18.04 10.00 13.78
C ARG A 28 16.57 9.74 13.43
N ASN A 29 16.20 8.49 13.18
CA ASN A 29 14.83 8.14 12.82
C ASN A 29 13.88 8.40 14.00
N ALA A 30 14.27 8.01 15.22
CA ALA A 30 13.49 8.30 16.43
C ALA A 30 13.25 9.80 16.65
N LEU A 31 14.25 10.64 16.36
CA LEU A 31 14.11 12.10 16.42
C LEU A 31 13.16 12.65 15.35
N LEU A 32 13.17 12.09 14.14
CA LEU A 32 12.24 12.48 13.07
C LEU A 32 10.80 12.06 13.40
N ASP A 33 10.60 10.91 14.04
CA ASP A 33 9.29 10.43 14.48
C ASP A 33 8.75 11.29 15.65
N ALA A 34 9.59 11.59 16.64
CA ALA A 34 9.24 12.51 17.72
C ALA A 34 8.89 13.92 17.20
N PHE A 35 9.60 14.39 16.16
CA PHE A 35 9.27 15.65 15.50
C PHE A 35 7.86 15.62 14.88
N GLU A 36 7.53 14.58 14.11
CA GLU A 36 6.19 14.44 13.49
C GLU A 36 5.07 14.42 14.54
N GLN A 37 5.31 13.84 15.72
CA GLN A 37 4.34 13.82 16.82
C GLN A 37 4.24 15.14 17.59
N SER A 38 5.32 15.90 17.67
CA SER A 38 5.40 17.13 18.48
C SER A 38 4.62 18.33 17.92
N GLY A 39 4.42 18.40 16.60
CA GLY A 39 3.83 19.57 15.93
C GLY A 39 4.64 20.87 16.04
N MET A 40 5.88 20.82 16.54
CA MET A 40 6.75 21.99 16.68
C MET A 40 7.36 22.43 15.34
N SER A 41 7.84 23.68 15.26
CA SER A 41 8.66 24.10 14.12
C SER A 41 10.01 23.38 14.13
N GLY A 42 10.55 23.09 12.94
CA GLY A 42 11.83 22.36 12.83
C GLY A 42 13.01 23.09 13.50
N ALA A 43 12.99 24.42 13.52
CA ALA A 43 14.01 25.22 14.21
C ALA A 43 13.91 25.09 15.74
N ALA A 44 12.69 25.10 16.30
CA ALA A 44 12.47 24.93 17.73
C ALA A 44 12.83 23.50 18.18
N PHE A 45 12.46 22.50 17.38
CA PHE A 45 12.81 21.10 17.64
C PHE A 45 14.33 20.87 17.62
N ALA A 46 15.02 21.40 16.60
CA ALA A 46 16.47 21.29 16.50
C ALA A 46 17.18 21.93 17.71
N LYS A 47 16.71 23.09 18.17
CA LYS A 47 17.24 23.75 19.37
C LYS A 47 17.01 22.92 20.64
N LEU A 48 15.81 22.35 20.81
CA LEU A 48 15.46 21.54 21.98
C LEU A 48 16.34 20.29 22.08
N HIS A 49 16.60 19.63 20.94
CA HIS A 49 17.39 18.40 20.88
C HIS A 49 18.89 18.62 20.67
N GLY A 50 19.37 19.87 20.70
CA GLY A 50 20.80 20.20 20.57
C GLY A 50 21.40 19.93 19.19
N ILE A 51 20.57 19.93 18.14
CA ILE A 51 20.97 19.62 16.76
C ILE A 51 21.07 20.92 15.97
N LYS A 52 22.10 21.06 15.14
CA LYS A 52 22.17 22.17 14.19
C LYS A 52 21.00 22.07 13.20
N TYR A 53 20.24 23.15 13.04
CA TYR A 53 19.08 23.18 12.14
C TYR A 53 19.38 22.68 10.71
N PRO A 54 20.48 23.07 10.05
CA PRO A 54 20.80 22.57 8.71
C PRO A 54 20.93 21.04 8.63
N THR A 55 21.46 20.42 9.70
CA THR A 55 21.56 18.96 9.80
C THR A 55 20.19 18.31 9.91
N PHE A 56 19.33 18.87 10.75
CA PHE A 56 17.96 18.40 10.90
C PHE A 56 17.15 18.56 9.61
N ALA A 57 17.26 19.72 8.94
CA ALA A 57 16.61 19.98 7.65
C ALA A 57 17.08 19.01 6.56
N TYR A 58 18.39 18.72 6.50
CA TYR A 58 18.94 17.72 5.59
C TYR A 58 18.36 16.32 5.84
N TRP A 59 18.25 15.90 7.10
CA TRP A 59 17.64 14.60 7.44
C TRP A 59 16.18 14.52 7.02
N ARG A 60 15.40 15.58 7.23
CA ARG A 60 14.01 15.67 6.78
C ARG A 60 13.90 15.52 5.27
N LYS A 61 14.69 16.30 4.52
CA LYS A 61 14.69 16.25 3.05
C LYS A 61 15.00 14.84 2.54
N ARG A 62 16.03 14.19 3.10
CA ARG A 62 16.40 12.83 2.70
C ARG A 62 15.31 11.79 3.01
N ARG A 63 14.55 11.97 4.09
CA ARG A 63 13.41 11.08 4.41
C ARG A 63 12.26 11.26 3.42
N GLU A 64 11.99 12.49 3.02
CA GLU A 64 10.96 12.81 2.03
C GLU A 64 11.34 12.26 0.65
N GLU A 65 12.60 12.42 0.21
CA GLU A 65 13.12 11.82 -1.02
C GLU A 65 12.99 10.29 -1.02
N ALA A 66 13.36 9.63 0.09
CA ALA A 66 13.22 8.18 0.22
C ALA A 66 11.75 7.72 0.15
N ARG A 67 10.83 8.46 0.79
CA ARG A 67 9.38 8.18 0.69
C ARG A 67 8.87 8.35 -0.74
N ASN A 68 9.28 9.42 -1.42
CA ASN A 68 8.88 9.66 -2.81
C ASN A 68 9.44 8.59 -3.76
N GLU A 69 10.66 8.09 -3.53
CA GLU A 69 11.23 6.98 -4.30
C GLU A 69 10.47 5.66 -4.08
N ASP A 70 10.08 5.37 -2.84
CA ASP A 70 9.29 4.17 -2.51
C ASP A 70 7.86 4.29 -3.07
N ASP A 71 7.23 5.47 -2.97
CA ASP A 71 5.94 5.74 -3.60
C ASP A 71 6.01 5.68 -5.14
N ALA A 72 7.12 6.14 -5.73
CA ALA A 72 7.34 6.00 -7.17
C ALA A 72 7.52 4.54 -7.60
N ARG A 73 8.13 3.70 -6.75
CA ARG A 73 8.23 2.24 -6.99
C ARG A 73 6.91 1.50 -6.75
N SER A 74 6.08 2.00 -5.85
CA SER A 74 4.79 1.38 -5.47
C SER A 74 3.57 2.05 -6.10
N GLY A 75 3.77 3.03 -7.00
CA GLY A 75 2.70 3.74 -7.68
C GLY A 75 1.85 2.80 -8.54
N PRO A 76 0.59 3.15 -8.83
CA PRO A 76 -0.28 2.34 -9.67
C PRO A 76 0.38 2.15 -11.04
N PHE A 77 0.72 0.90 -11.36
CA PHE A 77 1.25 0.50 -12.65
C PHE A 77 0.09 -0.02 -13.52
N PHE A 78 0.03 0.43 -14.76
CA PHE A 78 -0.90 -0.08 -15.76
C PHE A 78 -0.21 -1.20 -16.52
N GLU A 79 -0.69 -2.43 -16.33
CA GLU A 79 -0.22 -3.59 -17.08
C GLU A 79 -1.21 -3.89 -18.21
N GLU A 80 -0.71 -3.98 -19.44
CA GLU A 80 -1.50 -4.36 -20.59
C GLU A 80 -1.78 -5.86 -20.52
N ILE A 81 -3.04 -6.22 -20.26
CA ILE A 81 -3.50 -7.60 -20.29
C ILE A 81 -4.15 -7.89 -21.63
N GLU A 82 -3.63 -8.89 -22.33
CA GLU A 82 -4.28 -9.40 -23.54
C GLU A 82 -5.43 -10.32 -23.11
N ILE A 83 -6.65 -9.80 -23.14
CA ILE A 83 -7.85 -10.62 -22.91
C ILE A 83 -8.01 -11.53 -24.11
N GLN A 84 -7.57 -12.78 -23.98
CA GLN A 84 -7.90 -13.81 -24.96
C GLN A 84 -9.41 -14.01 -24.96
N ARG A 85 -10.07 -13.44 -25.97
CA ARG A 85 -11.45 -13.76 -26.28
C ARG A 85 -11.47 -15.25 -26.60
N ALA A 86 -12.04 -16.04 -25.69
CA ALA A 86 -12.25 -17.46 -25.92
C ALA A 86 -12.86 -17.61 -27.31
N ALA A 87 -12.17 -18.37 -28.16
CA ALA A 87 -12.61 -18.62 -29.52
C ALA A 87 -14.08 -19.04 -29.45
N ALA A 88 -14.92 -18.40 -30.27
CA ALA A 88 -16.30 -18.84 -30.42
C ALA A 88 -16.27 -20.32 -30.80
N GLY A 89 -16.54 -21.18 -29.81
CA GLY A 89 -16.71 -22.61 -30.02
C GLY A 89 -17.78 -22.83 -31.09
N PRO A 90 -17.81 -24.02 -31.71
CA PRO A 90 -18.62 -24.28 -32.88
C PRO A 90 -20.10 -23.96 -32.63
N GLY A 91 -20.57 -22.81 -33.11
CA GLY A 91 -21.96 -22.45 -33.37
C GLY A 91 -23.01 -22.84 -32.31
N GLY A 92 -22.66 -22.87 -31.03
CA GLY A 92 -23.57 -23.30 -29.97
C GLY A 92 -24.43 -22.16 -29.40
N LEU A 93 -25.68 -22.46 -29.04
CA LEU A 93 -26.56 -21.50 -28.37
C LEU A 93 -26.33 -21.57 -26.85
N GLY A 94 -25.77 -20.50 -26.29
CA GLY A 94 -25.65 -20.31 -24.84
C GLY A 94 -26.87 -19.58 -24.27
N ILE A 95 -27.47 -20.13 -23.21
CA ILE A 95 -28.61 -19.55 -22.50
C ILE A 95 -28.22 -19.38 -21.03
N GLU A 96 -28.43 -18.19 -20.47
CA GLU A 96 -28.28 -17.93 -19.04
C GLU A 96 -29.66 -17.80 -18.39
N LEU A 97 -29.86 -18.52 -17.30
CA LEU A 97 -31.11 -18.60 -16.56
C LEU A 97 -31.02 -17.78 -15.27
N PRO A 98 -32.16 -17.31 -14.73
CA PRO A 98 -32.20 -16.72 -13.40
C PRO A 98 -31.59 -17.67 -12.36
N GLY A 99 -30.75 -17.14 -11.47
CA GLY A 99 -29.99 -17.94 -10.51
C GLY A 99 -28.59 -18.37 -10.98
N GLY A 100 -28.15 -17.90 -12.15
CA GLY A 100 -26.77 -18.08 -12.63
C GLY A 100 -26.50 -19.45 -13.27
N ALA A 101 -27.54 -20.27 -13.46
CA ALA A 101 -27.42 -21.50 -14.24
C ALA A 101 -27.21 -21.16 -15.72
N ARG A 102 -26.32 -21.87 -16.39
CA ARG A 102 -25.98 -21.67 -17.81
C ARG A 102 -26.11 -22.97 -18.57
N LEU A 103 -26.71 -22.90 -19.75
CA LEU A 103 -26.91 -24.01 -20.66
C LEU A 103 -26.25 -23.71 -22.00
N VAL A 104 -25.62 -24.72 -22.60
CA VAL A 104 -24.99 -24.61 -23.92
C VAL A 104 -25.54 -25.73 -24.80
N ILE A 105 -25.99 -25.37 -25.99
CA ILE A 105 -26.51 -26.28 -27.00
C ILE A 105 -25.53 -26.27 -28.17
N ASP A 106 -24.72 -27.30 -28.30
CA ASP A 106 -23.71 -27.41 -29.37
C ASP A 106 -24.25 -28.14 -30.61
N ARG A 107 -25.36 -28.89 -30.45
CA ARG A 107 -25.96 -29.69 -31.52
C ARG A 107 -27.49 -29.60 -31.51
N ALA A 108 -28.10 -29.60 -32.69
CA ALA A 108 -29.55 -29.47 -32.84
C ALA A 108 -30.35 -30.64 -32.23
N ASP A 109 -29.75 -31.82 -32.08
CA ASP A 109 -30.37 -33.00 -31.45
C ASP A 109 -30.53 -32.87 -29.94
N GLN A 110 -29.82 -31.95 -29.29
CA GLN A 110 -29.96 -31.66 -27.86
C GLN A 110 -31.18 -30.77 -27.56
N PHE A 111 -31.74 -30.10 -28.57
CA PHE A 111 -32.81 -29.13 -28.41
C PHE A 111 -34.08 -29.70 -27.75
N PRO A 112 -34.58 -30.90 -28.10
CA PRO A 112 -35.78 -31.46 -27.47
C PRO A 112 -35.59 -31.74 -25.96
N MET A 113 -34.41 -32.23 -25.58
CA MET A 113 -34.07 -32.50 -24.18
C MET A 113 -33.94 -31.20 -23.38
N VAL A 114 -33.31 -30.18 -23.97
CA VAL A 114 -33.19 -28.85 -23.38
C VAL A 114 -34.55 -28.17 -23.22
N ALA A 115 -35.41 -28.25 -24.23
CA ALA A 115 -36.76 -27.71 -24.15
C ALA A 115 -37.60 -28.40 -23.05
N ALA A 116 -37.44 -29.71 -22.86
CA ALA A 116 -38.09 -30.44 -21.77
C ALA A 116 -37.56 -29.99 -20.39
N LEU A 117 -36.25 -29.81 -20.24
CA LEU A 117 -35.63 -29.31 -19.02
C LEU A 117 -36.12 -27.90 -18.67
N LEU A 118 -36.15 -26.98 -19.64
CA LEU A 118 -36.63 -25.62 -19.42
C LEU A 118 -38.10 -25.60 -18.97
N LYS A 119 -38.95 -26.39 -19.62
CA LYS A 119 -40.35 -26.55 -19.18
C LYS A 119 -40.44 -27.09 -17.77
N TYR A 120 -39.63 -28.07 -17.38
CA TYR A 120 -39.64 -28.59 -16.01
C TYR A 120 -39.25 -27.51 -14.99
N LEU A 121 -38.25 -26.68 -15.31
CA LEU A 121 -37.83 -25.58 -14.45
C LEU A 121 -38.90 -24.48 -14.34
N GLU A 122 -39.65 -24.19 -15.40
CA GLU A 122 -40.79 -23.25 -15.36
C GLU A 122 -41.89 -23.68 -14.38
N HIS A 123 -42.11 -24.99 -14.20
CA HIS A 123 -43.13 -25.52 -13.29
C HIS A 123 -42.63 -25.78 -11.87
N SER A 124 -41.32 -25.65 -11.63
CA SER A 124 -40.68 -25.91 -10.33
C SER A 124 -40.43 -24.64 -9.50
N CYS A 125 -40.92 -23.50 -9.98
CA CYS A 125 -40.97 -22.21 -9.26
C CYS A 125 -42.43 -21.89 -8.89
#